data_AF-A0A961J3G1-F1
#
_entry.id   AF-A0A961J3G1-F1
#
_cell.length_a   1.000
_cell.length_b   1.000
_cell.length_c   1.000
_cell.angle_alpha   90.00
_cell.angle_beta   90.00
_cell.angle_gamma   90.00
#
_symmetry.space_group_name_H-M   'P 1'
#
loop_
_entity.id
_entity.type
_entity.pdbx_description
1 polymer ?
#
loop_
_entity_poly.entity_id
_entity_poly.type
_entity_poly.pdbx_seq_one_letter_code
_entity_poly.pdbx_strand_id
1 'polypeptide(L)'
;MRNTNDKLVYAMRDAARRCDDYLTRWGIEAKWTLNPIGLVFEARDGAQKIEKWLAWSEVARTMTLDNSLKNIEEHALQGLSS
;
A
#
# COMPACT_ATOMS: atom_id res chain seq x y z
N MET A 1 1.05 -12.74 -23.47
CA MET A 1 0.95 -11.60 -22.53
C MET A 1 0.16 -12.07 -21.32
N ARG A 2 0.71 -12.01 -20.09
CA ARG A 2 -0.12 -12.20 -18.87
C ARG A 2 -1.20 -11.12 -18.86
N ASN A 3 -2.44 -11.52 -18.56
CA ASN A 3 -3.61 -10.64 -18.60
C ASN A 3 -3.41 -9.51 -17.59
N THR A 4 -3.82 -8.28 -17.91
CA THR A 4 -3.68 -7.11 -17.03
C THR A 4 -4.30 -7.35 -15.65
N ASN A 5 -5.38 -8.15 -15.60
CA ASN A 5 -6.01 -8.58 -14.36
C ASN A 5 -5.09 -9.44 -13.48
N ASP A 6 -4.27 -10.30 -14.07
CA ASP A 6 -3.34 -11.16 -13.31
C ASP A 6 -2.28 -10.33 -12.61
N LYS A 7 -1.83 -9.24 -13.25
CA LYS A 7 -0.84 -8.31 -12.68
C LYS A 7 -1.42 -7.55 -11.49
N LEU A 8 -2.67 -7.11 -11.58
CA LEU A 8 -3.38 -6.44 -10.49
C LEU A 8 -3.54 -7.39 -9.29
N VAL A 9 -4.03 -8.60 -9.53
CA VAL A 9 -4.19 -9.62 -8.49
C VAL A 9 -2.86 -9.92 -7.82
N TYR A 10 -1.77 -10.03 -8.58
CA TYR A 10 -0.44 -10.25 -8.02
C TYR A 10 0.03 -9.09 -7.14
N ALA A 11 -0.08 -7.85 -7.62
CA ALA A 11 0.33 -6.66 -6.86
C ALA A 11 -0.43 -6.54 -5.53
N MET A 12 -1.76 -6.78 -5.55
CA MET A 12 -2.58 -6.71 -4.34
C MET A 12 -2.27 -7.86 -3.35
N ARG A 13 -1.95 -9.06 -3.85
CA ARG A 13 -1.51 -10.18 -3.00
C ARG A 13 -0.18 -9.88 -2.31
N ASP A 14 0.78 -9.32 -3.04
CA ASP A 14 2.05 -8.96 -2.43
C ASP A 14 1.90 -7.81 -1.42
N ALA A 15 1.06 -6.82 -1.73
CA ALA A 15 0.73 -5.74 -0.77
C ALA A 15 0.08 -6.27 0.51
N ALA A 16 -0.84 -7.23 0.41
CA ALA A 16 -1.42 -7.89 1.58
C ALA A 16 -0.35 -8.61 2.42
N ARG A 17 0.54 -9.38 1.76
CA ARG A 17 1.66 -10.05 2.43
C ARG A 17 2.59 -9.06 3.12
N ARG A 18 2.88 -7.90 2.51
CA ARG A 18 3.70 -6.85 3.13
C ARG A 18 3.01 -6.22 4.34
N CYS A 19 1.70 -6.00 4.29
CA CYS A 19 0.96 -5.50 5.46
C CYS A 19 1.06 -6.48 6.66
N ASP A 20 0.95 -7.78 6.41
CA ASP A 20 1.14 -8.81 7.45
C ASP A 20 2.59 -8.83 7.98
N ASP A 21 3.57 -8.65 7.09
CA ASP A 21 4.99 -8.53 7.46
C ASP A 21 5.23 -7.31 8.38
N TYR A 22 4.50 -6.20 8.19
CA TYR A 22 4.67 -4.99 9.01
C TYR A 22 4.23 -5.20 10.45
N LEU A 23 3.12 -5.92 10.65
CA LEU A 23 2.65 -6.27 11.98
C LEU A 23 3.63 -7.17 12.70
N THR A 24 4.15 -8.20 12.02
CA THR A 24 5.06 -9.18 12.62
C THR A 24 6.46 -8.63 12.90
N ARG A 25 6.97 -7.73 12.05
CA ARG A 25 8.35 -7.20 12.19
C ARG A 25 8.43 -5.95 13.06
N TRP A 26 7.42 -5.10 12.99
CA TRP A 26 7.47 -3.76 13.58
C TRP A 26 6.28 -3.47 14.51
N GLY A 27 5.33 -4.39 14.67
CA GLY A 27 4.12 -4.15 15.45
C GLY A 27 3.15 -3.17 14.79
N ILE A 28 3.34 -2.88 13.51
CA ILE A 28 2.55 -1.88 12.78
C ILE A 28 1.34 -2.56 12.14
N GLU A 29 0.15 -2.13 12.52
CA GLU A 29 -1.08 -2.55 11.85
C GLU A 29 -1.23 -1.76 10.55
N ALA A 30 -1.12 -2.44 9.41
CA ALA A 30 -1.22 -1.82 8.10
C ALA A 30 -2.34 -2.44 7.27
N LYS A 31 -3.02 -1.62 6.46
CA LYS A 31 -4.03 -2.10 5.51
C LYS A 31 -4.12 -1.22 4.28
N TRP A 32 -4.50 -1.85 3.18
CA TRP A 32 -4.96 -1.17 1.96
C TRP A 32 -6.49 -1.23 1.87
N THR A 33 -7.11 -0.08 1.61
CA THR A 33 -8.56 0.02 1.36
C THR A 33 -8.83 0.53 -0.05
N LEU A 34 -9.68 -0.19 -0.79
CA LEU A 34 -10.13 0.21 -2.12
C LEU A 34 -11.24 1.27 -2.03
N ASN A 35 -11.06 2.36 -2.77
CA ASN A 35 -12.04 3.43 -2.88
C ASN A 35 -12.32 3.76 -4.36
N PRO A 36 -13.44 4.43 -4.68
CA PRO A 36 -13.77 4.80 -6.07
C PRO A 36 -12.69 5.64 -6.77
N ILE A 37 -11.96 6.47 -6.02
CA ILE A 37 -10.96 7.41 -6.55
C ILE A 37 -9.51 6.89 -6.47
N GLY A 38 -9.27 5.78 -5.78
CA GLY A 38 -7.92 5.30 -5.54
C GLY A 38 -7.82 4.21 -4.49
N LEU A 39 -6.61 4.04 -3.98
CA LEU A 39 -6.29 3.20 -2.83
C LEU A 39 -5.87 4.07 -1.64
N VAL A 40 -6.22 3.63 -0.45
CA VAL A 40 -5.77 4.26 0.80
C VAL A 40 -4.94 3.26 1.57
N PHE A 41 -3.70 3.65 1.88
CA PHE A 41 -2.86 2.95 2.83
C PHE A 41 -3.04 3.58 4.19
N GLU A 42 -3.36 2.77 5.18
CA GLU A 42 -3.42 3.15 6.59
C GLU A 42 -2.38 2.33 7.35
N ALA A 43 -1.52 2.98 8.12
CA ALA A 43 -0.60 2.34 9.04
C ALA A 43 -0.79 2.91 10.45
N ARG A 44 -0.79 2.03 11.45
CA ARG A 44 -0.97 2.37 12.86
C ARG A 44 0.12 1.76 13.71
N ASP A 45 0.62 2.55 14.65
CA ASP A 45 1.52 2.12 15.72
C ASP A 45 0.99 2.66 17.06
N GLY A 46 0.36 1.77 17.84
CA GLY A 46 -0.34 2.14 19.07
C GLY A 46 -1.44 3.20 18.83
N ALA A 47 -1.23 4.41 19.37
CA ALA A 47 -2.15 5.53 19.21
C ALA A 47 -1.88 6.38 17.96
N GLN A 48 -0.72 6.19 17.31
CA GLN A 48 -0.37 6.91 16.10
C GLN A 48 -1.01 6.26 14.89
N LYS A 49 -1.53 7.09 13.99
CA LYS A 49 -2.14 6.65 12.74
C LYS A 49 -1.73 7.59 11.62
N ILE A 50 -1.27 7.00 10.51
CA ILE A 50 -1.01 7.73 9.27
C ILE A 50 -1.83 7.14 8.14
N GLU A 51 -2.28 8.02 7.26
CA GLU A 51 -2.98 7.65 6.03
C GLU A 51 -2.30 8.30 4.83
N LYS A 52 -2.20 7.54 3.74
CA LYS A 52 -1.69 8.00 2.45
C LYS A 52 -2.60 7.52 1.32
N TRP A 53 -2.79 8.40 0.35
CA TRP A 53 -3.64 8.16 -0.81
C TRP A 53 -2.80 7.85 -2.04
N LEU A 54 -3.29 6.91 -2.85
CA LEU A 54 -2.78 6.60 -4.18
C LEU A 54 -3.95 6.73 -5.16
N ALA A 55 -4.01 7.82 -5.91
CA ALA A 55 -5.08 8.04 -6.87
C ALA A 55 -4.92 7.15 -8.11
N TRP A 56 -6.03 6.76 -8.75
CA TRP A 56 -5.97 5.98 -9.99
C TRP A 56 -5.23 6.68 -11.12
N SER A 57 -5.29 8.01 -11.14
CA SER A 57 -4.54 8.85 -12.08
C SER A 57 -3.03 8.73 -11.91
N GLU A 58 -2.54 8.49 -10.69
CA GLU A 58 -1.12 8.26 -10.40
C GLU A 58 -0.69 6.87 -10.81
N VAL A 59 -1.52 5.85 -10.53
CA VAL A 59 -1.29 4.47 -10.97
C VAL A 59 -1.18 4.38 -12.49
N ALA A 60 -2.02 5.13 -13.21
CA ALA A 60 -1.97 5.18 -14.67
C ALA A 60 -0.65 5.77 -15.22
N ARG A 61 0.04 6.63 -14.44
CA ARG A 61 1.28 7.29 -14.85
C ARG A 61 2.53 6.44 -14.62
N THR A 62 2.56 5.64 -13.55
CA THR A 62 3.78 4.94 -13.07
C THR A 62 4.06 3.62 -13.79
N MET A 63 3.22 3.22 -14.76
CA MET A 63 3.31 1.97 -15.55
C MET A 63 3.26 0.65 -14.75
N THR A 64 3.42 0.67 -13.41
CA THR A 64 3.42 -0.51 -12.54
C THR A 64 2.79 -0.19 -11.17
N LEU A 65 1.69 -0.88 -10.85
CA LEU A 65 0.98 -0.68 -9.58
C LEU A 65 1.84 -1.07 -8.36
N ASP A 66 2.60 -2.16 -8.44
CA ASP A 66 3.41 -2.65 -7.31
C ASP A 66 4.39 -1.61 -6.78
N ASN A 67 5.12 -0.92 -7.67
CA ASN A 67 6.03 0.16 -7.29
C ASN A 67 5.29 1.33 -6.62
N SER A 68 4.10 1.69 -7.13
CA SER A 68 3.29 2.75 -6.53
C SER A 68 2.81 2.38 -5.12
N LEU A 69 2.41 1.13 -4.89
CA LEU A 69 2.01 0.66 -3.56
C LEU A 69 3.19 0.73 -2.59
N LYS A 70 4.33 0.15 -2.97
CA LYS A 70 5.53 0.11 -2.14
C LYS A 70 6.02 1.51 -1.76
N ASN A 71 6.05 2.45 -2.70
CA ASN A 71 6.47 3.82 -2.43
C ASN A 71 5.56 4.50 -1.40
N ILE A 72 4.24 4.30 -1.51
CA ILE A 72 3.28 4.87 -0.57
C ILE A 72 3.43 4.25 0.83
N GLU A 73 3.62 2.92 0.89
CA GLU A 73 3.90 2.20 2.13
C GLU A 73 5.15 2.76 2.82
N GLU A 74 6.28 2.88 2.11
CA GLU A 74 7.53 3.41 2.65
C GLU A 74 7.39 4.85 3.15
N HIS A 75 6.72 5.71 2.39
CA HIS A 75 6.46 7.09 2.80
C HIS A 75 5.55 7.19 4.05
N ALA A 76 4.58 6.30 4.19
CA ALA A 76 3.73 6.26 5.37
C ALA A 76 4.50 5.77 6.59
N LEU A 77 5.26 4.68 6.45
CA LEU A 77 6.05 4.11 7.54
C LEU A 77 7.14 5.07 8.04
N GLN A 78 7.79 5.84 7.15
CA GLN A 78 8.71 6.91 7.54
C GLN A 78 8.02 7.98 8.40
N GLY A 79 6.73 8.23 8.20
CA GLY A 79 5.96 9.18 9.01
C GLY A 79 5.64 8.69 10.42
N LEU A 80 5.76 7.38 10.70
CA LEU A 80 5.57 6.80 12.04
C LEU A 80 6.86 6.72 12.85
N SER A 81 8.01 6.58 12.18
CA SER A 81 9.33 6.54 12.83
C SER A 81 9.86 7.96 13.11
N SER A 82 9.30 8.65 14.11
CA SER A 82 9.85 9.91 14.65
C SER A 82 10.71 9.69 15.89
#